data_AF-A0A0C2YYN0-F1
#
_entry.id   AF-A0A0C2YYN0-F1
#
_cell.length_a   1.000
_cell.length_b   1.000
_cell.length_c   1.000
_cell.angle_alpha   90.00
_cell.angle_beta   90.00
_cell.angle_gamma   90.00
#
_symmetry.space_group_name_H-M   'P 1'
#
loop_
_entity.id
_entity.type
_entity.pdbx_description
1 polymer ?
#
loop_
_entity_poly.entity_id
_entity_poly.type
_entity_poly.pdbx_seq_one_letter_code
_entity_poly.pdbx_strand_id
1 'polypeptide(L)'
;DATTFRRDFSKGLNQLTFNSRPIIQHLSMFAQDHARYSDIVAECLEEHIRRVPPWIKLPAFYLLDAISKNVYEPYARRFSSFVVALYLDSYPLVDDNTRGKMEEMLLTWRTGSPMGKELF
;
A
#
# COMPACT_ATOMS: atom_id res chain seq x y z
N ASP A 1 19.39 -7.73 8.13
CA ASP A 1 18.51 -8.72 8.79
C ASP A 1 17.06 -8.20 8.81
N ALA A 2 16.11 -9.01 9.27
CA ALA A 2 14.67 -8.70 9.25
C ALA A 2 14.30 -7.50 10.15
N THR A 3 14.94 -7.36 11.31
CA THR A 3 14.68 -6.28 12.27
C THR A 3 15.09 -4.93 11.70
N THR A 4 16.28 -4.88 11.10
CA THR A 4 16.78 -3.68 10.40
C THR A 4 15.83 -3.28 9.26
N PHE A 5 15.41 -4.24 8.43
CA PHE A 5 14.49 -3.98 7.32
C PHE A 5 13.15 -3.40 7.80
N ARG A 6 12.52 -4.01 8.81
CA ARG A 6 11.28 -3.52 9.42
C ARG A 6 11.40 -2.07 9.85
N ARG A 7 12.46 -1.76 10.60
CA ARG A 7 12.71 -0.41 11.12
C ARG A 7 12.82 0.60 9.98
N ASP A 8 13.58 0.28 8.94
CA ASP A 8 13.88 1.22 7.86
C ASP A 8 12.66 1.40 6.95
N PHE A 9 11.89 0.34 6.68
CA PHE A 9 10.62 0.41 5.95
C PHE A 9 9.60 1.26 6.72
N SER A 10 9.42 1.02 8.03
CA SER A 10 8.52 1.81 8.88
C SER A 10 8.93 3.28 8.99
N LYS A 11 10.24 3.58 8.99
CA LYS A 11 10.72 4.97 8.92
C LYS A 11 10.30 5.65 7.64
N GLY A 12 10.44 5.00 6.49
CA GLY A 12 10.00 5.55 5.22
C GLY A 12 8.47 5.74 5.16
N LEU A 13 7.69 4.80 5.70
CA LEU A 13 6.24 4.98 5.84
C LEU A 13 5.89 6.22 6.68
N ASN A 14 6.59 6.45 7.79
CA ASN A 14 6.36 7.65 8.61
C ASN A 14 6.70 8.97 7.89
N GLN A 15 7.50 8.94 6.82
CA GLN A 15 7.77 10.11 5.98
C GLN A 15 6.71 10.32 4.88
N LEU A 16 5.88 9.31 4.59
CA LEU A 16 4.82 9.39 3.57
C LEU A 16 3.59 10.12 4.13
N THR A 17 3.73 11.39 4.49
CA THR A 17 2.68 12.21 5.12
C THR A 17 1.78 12.96 4.11
N PHE A 18 2.14 12.90 2.83
CA PHE A 18 1.39 13.43 1.70
C PHE A 18 1.65 12.55 0.46
N ASN A 19 0.95 12.81 -0.64
CA ASN A 19 1.13 12.06 -1.89
C ASN A 19 2.49 12.38 -2.54
N SER A 20 3.56 11.74 -2.04
CA SER A 20 4.93 11.92 -2.49
C SER A 20 5.35 10.81 -3.43
N ARG A 21 5.32 11.08 -4.74
CA ARG A 21 5.78 10.12 -5.77
C ARG A 21 7.18 9.58 -5.51
N PRO A 22 8.20 10.40 -5.14
CA PRO A 22 9.53 9.88 -4.86
C PRO A 22 9.57 8.89 -3.69
N ILE A 23 8.81 9.13 -2.62
CA ILE A 23 8.77 8.24 -1.45
C ILE A 23 8.05 6.93 -1.82
N ILE A 24 6.93 7.02 -2.54
CA ILE A 24 6.19 5.84 -3.02
C ILE A 24 7.09 4.97 -3.90
N GLN A 25 7.79 5.57 -4.86
CA GLN A 25 8.72 4.86 -5.74
C GLN A 25 9.87 4.22 -4.94
N HIS A 26 10.50 4.96 -4.04
CA HIS A 26 11.57 4.45 -3.20
C HIS A 26 11.10 3.23 -2.38
N LEU A 27 9.97 3.35 -1.68
CA LEU A 27 9.45 2.26 -0.84
C LEU A 27 9.00 1.06 -1.67
N SER A 28 8.44 1.29 -2.86
CA SER A 28 8.09 0.21 -3.79
C SER A 28 9.33 -0.54 -4.27
N MET A 29 10.40 0.17 -4.65
CA MET A 29 11.68 -0.46 -5.01
C MET A 29 12.30 -1.19 -3.83
N PHE A 30 12.27 -0.59 -2.63
CA PHE A 30 12.82 -1.21 -1.44
C PHE A 30 12.09 -2.52 -1.09
N ALA A 31 10.77 -2.56 -1.25
CA ALA A 31 9.96 -3.77 -1.12
C ALA A 31 10.29 -4.81 -2.21
N GLN A 32 10.52 -4.38 -3.45
CA GLN A 32 10.92 -5.26 -4.55
C GLN A 32 12.27 -5.93 -4.27
N ASP A 33 13.29 -5.15 -3.89
CA ASP A 33 14.64 -5.62 -3.61
C ASP A 33 14.70 -6.59 -2.41
N HIS A 34 13.67 -6.55 -1.56
CA HIS A 34 13.57 -7.32 -0.33
C HIS A 34 12.31 -8.19 -0.27
N ALA A 35 11.83 -8.72 -1.41
CA ALA A 35 10.61 -9.52 -1.49
C ALA A 35 10.54 -10.71 -0.50
N ARG A 36 11.70 -11.22 -0.04
CA ARG A 36 11.81 -12.22 1.04
C ARG A 36 11.20 -11.77 2.39
N TYR A 37 11.04 -10.46 2.59
CA TYR A 37 10.43 -9.85 3.77
C TYR A 37 9.02 -9.32 3.48
N SER A 38 8.34 -9.89 2.48
CA SER A 38 6.99 -9.46 2.09
C SER A 38 5.97 -9.49 3.22
N ASP A 39 6.08 -10.45 4.14
CA ASP A 39 5.24 -10.50 5.34
C ASP A 39 5.42 -9.27 6.24
N ILE A 40 6.66 -8.78 6.39
CA ILE A 40 6.97 -7.58 7.17
C ILE A 40 6.41 -6.32 6.48
N VAL A 41 6.55 -6.22 5.16
CA VAL A 41 5.99 -5.10 4.40
C VAL A 41 4.47 -5.03 4.56
N ALA A 42 3.79 -6.18 4.44
CA ALA A 42 2.35 -6.30 4.62
C ALA A 42 1.91 -5.83 6.00
N GLU A 43 2.52 -6.36 7.06
CA GLU A 43 2.24 -5.98 8.44
C GLU A 43 2.48 -4.49 8.69
N CYS A 44 3.63 -3.95 8.26
CA CYS A 44 3.95 -2.53 8.43
C CYS A 44 2.95 -1.61 7.70
N LEU A 45 2.56 -1.95 6.47
CA LEU A 45 1.58 -1.16 5.69
C LEU A 45 0.19 -1.19 6.33
N GLU A 46 -0.28 -2.39 6.69
CA GLU A 46 -1.59 -2.59 7.30
C GLU A 46 -1.69 -1.82 8.63
N GLU A 47 -0.70 -1.97 9.52
CA GLU A 47 -0.62 -1.24 10.78
C GLU A 47 -0.56 0.29 10.57
N HIS A 48 0.24 0.73 9.60
CA HIS A 48 0.38 2.15 9.30
C HIS A 48 -0.96 2.75 8.84
N ILE A 49 -1.62 2.15 7.85
CA ILE A 49 -2.90 2.63 7.32
C ILE A 49 -3.98 2.67 8.42
N ARG A 50 -4.02 1.68 9.32
CA ARG A 50 -4.97 1.68 10.44
C ARG A 50 -4.74 2.84 11.40
N ARG A 51 -3.49 3.17 11.71
CA ARG A 51 -3.13 4.15 12.75
C ARG A 51 -3.12 5.61 12.26
N VAL A 52 -2.75 5.85 11.00
CA VAL A 52 -2.55 7.23 10.52
C VAL A 52 -3.86 8.02 10.40
N PRO A 53 -3.80 9.36 10.54
CA PRO A 53 -4.96 10.21 10.33
C PRO A 53 -5.51 10.10 8.90
N PRO A 54 -6.80 10.45 8.69
CA PRO A 54 -7.49 10.24 7.42
C PRO A 54 -6.75 10.73 6.16
N TRP A 55 -6.15 11.92 6.20
CA TRP A 55 -5.47 12.51 5.04
C TRP A 55 -4.18 11.76 4.60
N ILE A 56 -3.63 10.90 5.45
CA ILE A 56 -2.43 10.08 5.15
C ILE A 56 -2.81 8.69 4.60
N LYS A 57 -4.07 8.26 4.78
CA LYS A 57 -4.51 6.92 4.35
C LYS A 57 -4.35 6.73 2.84
N LEU A 58 -4.76 7.72 2.02
CA LEU A 58 -4.65 7.63 0.57
C LEU A 58 -3.20 7.50 0.06
N PRO A 59 -2.22 8.33 0.49
CA PRO A 59 -0.81 8.11 0.16
C PRO A 59 -0.31 6.69 0.46
N ALA A 60 -0.67 6.12 1.61
CA ALA A 60 -0.28 4.76 1.99
C ALA A 60 -0.97 3.69 1.12
N PHE A 61 -2.24 3.89 0.74
CA PHE A 61 -2.92 3.04 -0.24
C PHE A 61 -2.27 3.10 -1.62
N TYR A 62 -1.78 4.27 -2.06
CA TYR A 62 -1.03 4.38 -3.31
C TYR A 62 0.30 3.63 -3.27
N LEU A 63 0.95 3.53 -2.12
CA LEU A 63 2.13 2.67 -1.97
C LEU A 63 1.75 1.18 -2.09
N LEU A 64 0.67 0.75 -1.43
CA LEU A 64 0.15 -0.61 -1.55
C LEU A 64 -0.19 -0.93 -3.02
N ASP A 65 -0.89 -0.03 -3.71
CA ASP A 65 -1.21 -0.14 -5.14
C ASP A 65 0.04 -0.27 -6.01
N ALA A 66 1.03 0.62 -5.82
CA ALA A 66 2.26 0.60 -6.59
C ALA A 66 3.05 -0.70 -6.39
N ILE A 67 3.19 -1.19 -5.16
CA ILE A 67 3.85 -2.47 -4.87
C ILE A 67 3.10 -3.62 -5.55
N SER A 68 1.77 -3.61 -5.48
CA SER A 68 0.93 -4.67 -6.04
C SER A 68 0.99 -4.73 -7.56
N LYS A 69 1.02 -3.59 -8.24
CA LYS A 69 1.10 -3.54 -9.70
C LYS A 69 2.51 -3.81 -10.23
N ASN A 70 3.53 -3.24 -9.58
CA ASN A 70 4.90 -3.30 -10.09
C ASN A 70 5.61 -4.61 -9.74
N VAL A 71 5.30 -5.17 -8.57
CA VAL A 71 5.94 -6.40 -8.08
C VAL A 71 5.01 -7.60 -8.19
N TYR A 72 3.70 -7.40 -8.01
CA TYR A 72 2.67 -8.44 -8.04
C TYR A 72 2.91 -9.53 -6.99
N GLU A 73 3.58 -10.63 -7.30
CA GLU A 73 3.87 -11.67 -6.32
C GLU A 73 5.22 -11.40 -5.62
N PRO A 74 5.32 -11.61 -4.29
CA PRO A 74 4.34 -12.23 -3.38
C PRO A 74 3.25 -11.29 -2.83
N TYR A 75 3.31 -9.99 -3.15
CA TYR A 75 2.57 -8.94 -2.45
C TYR A 75 1.06 -8.96 -2.66
N ALA A 76 0.59 -9.22 -3.88
CA ALA A 76 -0.84 -9.33 -4.21
C ALA A 76 -1.52 -10.32 -3.27
N ARG A 77 -0.91 -11.50 -3.08
CA ARG A 77 -1.37 -12.53 -2.15
C ARG A 77 -1.29 -12.12 -0.68
N ARG A 78 -0.24 -11.41 -0.27
CA ARG A 78 -0.13 -10.95 1.13
C ARG A 78 -1.21 -9.90 1.44
N PHE A 79 -1.41 -8.94 0.54
CA PHE A 79 -2.34 -7.84 0.76
C PHE A 79 -3.80 -8.26 0.57
N SER A 80 -4.10 -9.24 -0.28
CA SER A 80 -5.48 -9.73 -0.48
C SER A 80 -6.14 -10.21 0.82
N SER A 81 -5.34 -10.61 1.83
CA SER A 81 -5.85 -11.05 3.13
C SER A 81 -6.48 -9.93 3.97
N PHE A 82 -6.14 -8.65 3.72
CA PHE A 82 -6.61 -7.53 4.53
C PHE A 82 -7.09 -6.31 3.74
N VAL A 83 -6.72 -6.15 2.46
CA VAL A 83 -6.91 -4.90 1.71
C VAL A 83 -8.38 -4.48 1.59
N VAL A 84 -9.30 -5.44 1.42
CA VAL A 84 -10.74 -5.16 1.33
C VAL A 84 -11.28 -4.59 2.64
N ALA A 85 -11.01 -5.26 3.76
CA ALA A 85 -11.44 -4.78 5.07
C ALA A 85 -10.80 -3.42 5.39
N LEU A 86 -9.50 -3.29 5.14
CA LEU A 86 -8.75 -2.06 5.39
C LEU A 86 -9.29 -0.87 4.56
N TYR A 87 -9.69 -1.11 3.31
CA TYR A 87 -10.32 -0.10 2.45
C TYR A 87 -11.67 0.33 3.03
N LEU A 88 -12.54 -0.63 3.36
CA LEU A 88 -13.87 -0.37 3.91
C LEU A 88 -13.83 0.38 5.25
N ASP A 89 -12.85 0.08 6.10
CA ASP A 89 -12.63 0.79 7.36
C ASP A 89 -12.09 2.22 7.14
N SER A 90 -11.32 2.43 6.07
CA SER A 90 -10.66 3.71 5.77
C SER A 90 -11.54 4.69 5.01
N TYR A 91 -12.33 4.20 4.06
CA TYR A 91 -13.18 4.99 3.17
C TYR A 91 -14.17 5.95 3.88
N PRO A 92 -14.87 5.56 4.96
CA PRO A 92 -15.79 6.48 5.62
C PRO A 92 -15.06 7.60 6.39
N LEU A 93 -13.78 7.41 6.72
CA LEU A 93 -13.00 8.34 7.54
C LEU A 93 -12.43 9.53 6.75
N VAL A 94 -12.34 9.42 5.42
CA VAL A 94 -11.74 10.44 4.56
C VAL A 94 -12.79 11.37 3.95
N ASP A 95 -12.36 12.55 3.51
CA ASP A 95 -13.19 13.54 2.82
C ASP A 95 -13.56 13.09 1.40
N ASP A 96 -14.59 13.72 0.81
CA ASP A 96 -15.15 13.32 -0.49
C ASP A 96 -14.14 13.41 -1.65
N ASN A 97 -13.22 14.39 -1.62
CA ASN A 97 -12.18 14.49 -2.66
C ASN A 97 -11.17 13.35 -2.53
N THR A 98 -10.87 12.90 -1.32
CA THR A 98 -10.06 11.70 -1.09
C THR A 98 -10.84 10.43 -1.48
N ARG A 99 -12.14 10.34 -1.22
CA ARG A 99 -12.99 9.20 -1.64
C ARG A 99 -12.97 9.00 -3.14
N GLY A 100 -13.17 10.06 -3.93
CA GLY A 100 -13.12 9.97 -5.39
C GLY A 100 -11.81 9.36 -5.91
N LYS A 101 -10.67 9.75 -5.30
CA LYS A 101 -9.35 9.18 -5.64
C LYS A 101 -9.18 7.73 -5.19
N MET A 102 -9.76 7.36 -4.06
CA MET A 102 -9.80 5.96 -3.61
C MET A 102 -10.65 5.09 -4.53
N GLU A 103 -11.73 5.62 -5.08
CA GLU A 103 -12.58 4.93 -6.06
C GLU A 103 -11.87 4.77 -7.40
N GLU A 104 -11.22 5.83 -7.90
CA GLU A 104 -10.37 5.76 -9.10
C GLU A 104 -9.31 4.67 -8.96
N MET A 105 -8.63 4.62 -7.81
CA MET A 105 -7.66 3.57 -7.51
C MET A 105 -8.32 2.17 -7.53
N LEU A 106 -9.48 2.00 -6.89
CA LEU A 106 -10.18 0.71 -6.86
C LEU A 106 -10.56 0.23 -8.27
N LEU A 107 -10.96 1.14 -9.16
CA LEU A 107 -11.25 0.80 -10.55
C LEU A 107 -10.02 0.22 -11.26
N THR A 108 -8.82 0.74 -10.98
CA THR A 108 -7.58 0.21 -11.56
C THR A 108 -7.24 -1.21 -11.09
N TRP A 109 -7.81 -1.68 -9.98
CA TRP A 109 -7.57 -3.04 -9.48
C TRP A 109 -8.33 -4.09 -10.28
N ARG A 110 -9.42 -3.72 -10.97
CA ARG A 110 -10.24 -4.66 -11.77
C ARG A 110 -9.47 -5.33 -12.92
N THR A 111 -8.44 -4.66 -13.42
CA THR A 111 -7.59 -5.16 -14.53
C THR A 111 -6.10 -4.97 -14.21
N GLY A 112 -5.76 -4.84 -12.93
CA GLY A 112 -4.44 -4.41 -12.47
C GLY A 112 -3.38 -5.51 -12.41
N SER A 113 -3.74 -6.79 -12.54
CA SER A 113 -2.75 -7.87 -12.52
C SER A 113 -1.95 -7.93 -13.82
N PRO A 114 -0.75 -8.56 -13.83
CA PRO A 114 0.04 -8.76 -15.05
C PRO A 114 -0.69 -9.49 -16.19
N MET A 115 -1.79 -10.18 -15.88
CA MET A 115 -2.63 -10.89 -16.85
C MET A 115 -3.86 -10.09 -17.31
N GLY A 116 -3.97 -8.80 -16.93
CA GLY A 116 -5.13 -7.96 -17.23
C GLY A 116 -6.40 -8.36 -16.46
N LYS A 117 -6.25 -9.12 -15.37
CA LYS A 117 -7.33 -9.54 -14.48
C LYS A 117 -7.35 -8.70 -13.20
N GLU A 118 -8.26 -9.03 -12.30
CA GLU A 118 -8.35 -8.45 -10.97
C GLU A 118 -7.03 -8.62 -10.20
N LEU A 119 -6.63 -7.57 -9.49
CA LEU A 119 -5.39 -7.49 -8.72
C LEU A 119 -5.52 -8.16 -7.33
N PHE A 120 -6.73 -8.13 -6.76
CA PHE A 120 -7.10 -8.73 -5.48
C PHE A 120 -8.41 -9.49 -5.60
#